data_AF-O07476-F1
#
_entry.id   AF-O07476-F1
#
_cell.length_a   1.000
_cell.length_b   1.000
_cell.length_c   1.000
_cell.angle_alpha   90.00
_cell.angle_beta   90.00
_cell.angle_gamma   90.00
#
_symmetry.space_group_name_H-M   'P 1'
#
loop_
_entity.id
_entity.type
_entity.pdbx_description
1 polymer ?
#
loop_
_entity_poly.entity_id
_entity_poly.type
_entity_poly.pdbx_seq_one_letter_code
_entity_poly.pdbx_strand_id
1 'polypeptide(L)'
;MDNIFGPSNLYMLRTPLFSIETYKHHLNSNDINYNLLLKNGIIKESIMTTTYNLYKSISKIDFEKNNKKARNAKESILKYLIRMSTRSTPYGMLSGVALGEF
;
A
#
# COMPACT_ATOMS: atom_id res chain seq x y z
N MET A 1 23.89 5.38 -40.33
CA MET A 1 22.85 6.29 -39.80
C MET A 1 23.24 6.57 -38.37
N ASP A 2 23.54 7.82 -38.04
CA ASP A 2 23.80 8.20 -36.65
C ASP A 2 22.46 8.18 -35.90
N ASN A 3 22.40 7.40 -34.82
CA ASN A 3 21.20 7.35 -33.99
C ASN A 3 21.11 8.64 -33.16
N ILE A 4 20.02 9.38 -33.36
CA ILE A 4 19.73 10.63 -32.64
C ILE A 4 19.37 10.35 -31.17
N PHE A 5 18.92 9.13 -30.84
CA PHE A 5 18.59 8.70 -29.49
C PHE A 5 19.31 7.39 -29.13
N GLY A 6 19.79 7.30 -27.89
CA GLY A 6 20.37 6.10 -27.30
C GLY A 6 19.74 5.78 -25.94
N PRO A 7 19.72 4.50 -25.53
CA PRO A 7 19.23 4.12 -24.22
C PRO A 7 20.18 4.65 -23.12
N SER A 8 19.60 5.07 -22.01
CA SER A 8 20.36 5.38 -20.79
C SER A 8 20.87 4.09 -20.16
N ASN A 9 22.13 4.09 -19.67
CA ASN A 9 22.63 3.02 -18.80
C ASN A 9 21.93 3.00 -17.44
N LEU A 10 21.27 4.10 -17.08
CA LEU A 10 20.51 4.24 -15.84
C LEU A 10 19.03 3.91 -16.03
N TYR A 11 18.46 3.20 -15.06
CA TYR A 11 17.02 2.94 -14.97
C TYR A 11 16.47 3.25 -13.57
N MET A 12 15.16 3.48 -13.50
CA MET A 12 14.46 3.66 -12.23
C MET A 12 13.79 2.35 -11.81
N LEU A 13 14.27 1.75 -10.72
CA LEU A 13 13.61 0.64 -10.05
C LEU A 13 12.45 1.18 -9.22
N ARG A 14 11.28 0.54 -9.33
CA ARG A 14 10.10 0.88 -8.54
C ARG A 14 9.54 -0.38 -7.94
N THR A 15 9.33 -0.39 -6.63
CA THR A 15 8.84 -1.58 -5.91
C THR A 15 7.72 -1.21 -4.95
N PRO A 16 6.70 -2.07 -4.77
CA PRO A 16 5.75 -1.91 -3.66
C PRO A 16 6.49 -1.89 -2.32
N LEU A 17 5.90 -1.25 -1.29
CA LEU A 17 6.53 -1.20 0.03
C LEU A 17 6.62 -2.57 0.69
N PHE A 18 5.63 -3.43 0.47
CA PHE A 18 5.58 -4.79 0.99
C PHE A 18 5.79 -5.82 -0.11
N SER A 19 6.32 -6.98 0.28
CA SER A 19 6.41 -8.15 -0.58
C SER A 19 5.02 -8.64 -1.01
N ILE A 20 4.93 -9.18 -2.22
CA ILE A 20 3.75 -9.89 -2.74
C ILE A 20 3.28 -11.02 -1.82
N GLU A 21 4.18 -11.60 -1.02
CA GLU A 21 3.84 -12.64 -0.03
C GLU A 21 2.90 -12.10 1.07
N THR A 22 2.97 -10.79 1.38
CA THR A 22 2.03 -10.14 2.31
C THR A 22 0.60 -10.27 1.80
N TYR A 23 0.39 -10.06 0.50
CA TYR A 23 -0.93 -10.24 -0.11
C TYR A 23 -1.39 -11.69 -0.01
N LYS A 24 -0.55 -12.64 -0.46
CA LYS A 24 -0.89 -14.05 -0.54
C LYS A 24 -1.24 -14.66 0.82
N HIS A 25 -0.49 -14.29 1.87
CA HIS A 25 -0.63 -14.91 3.19
C HIS A 25 -1.53 -14.14 4.16
N HIS A 26 -1.71 -12.83 3.99
CA HIS A 26 -2.41 -12.01 4.99
C HIS A 26 -3.63 -11.26 4.46
N LEU A 27 -3.71 -10.99 3.15
CA LEU A 27 -4.77 -10.12 2.58
C LEU A 27 -5.75 -10.87 1.68
N ASN A 28 -5.38 -12.07 1.22
CA ASN A 28 -6.24 -12.93 0.41
C ASN A 28 -7.05 -13.91 1.30
N SER A 29 -7.72 -13.39 2.33
CA SER A 29 -8.62 -14.16 3.20
C SER A 29 -9.81 -13.33 3.67
N ASN A 30 -10.85 -13.98 4.18
CA ASN A 30 -12.00 -13.29 4.76
C ASN A 30 -11.79 -12.90 6.24
N ASP A 31 -10.80 -13.49 6.92
CA ASP A 31 -10.59 -13.36 8.37
C ASP A 31 -9.45 -12.38 8.69
N ILE A 32 -9.50 -11.20 8.07
CA ILE A 32 -8.47 -10.17 8.25
C ILE A 32 -8.67 -9.44 9.58
N ASN A 33 -7.65 -9.51 10.46
CA ASN A 33 -7.63 -8.74 11.69
C ASN A 33 -7.09 -7.31 11.45
N TYR A 34 -7.99 -6.39 11.10
CA TYR A 34 -7.67 -4.98 10.83
C TYR A 34 -7.05 -4.27 12.04
N ASN A 35 -7.48 -4.60 13.26
CA ASN A 35 -6.93 -4.02 14.48
C ASN A 35 -5.44 -4.36 14.64
N LEU A 36 -5.06 -5.60 14.35
CA LEU A 36 -3.66 -6.03 14.38
C LEU A 36 -2.83 -5.34 13.28
N LEU A 37 -3.34 -5.27 12.06
CA LEU A 37 -2.64 -4.61 10.94
C LEU A 37 -2.38 -3.12 11.23
N LEU A 38 -3.34 -2.43 11.85
CA LEU A 38 -3.22 -1.02 12.20
C LEU A 38 -2.31 -0.73 13.41
N LYS A 39 -1.87 -1.77 14.14
CA LYS A 39 -0.79 -1.64 15.14
C LYS A 39 0.58 -1.50 14.47
N ASN A 40 0.73 -1.90 13.21
CA ASN A 40 1.96 -1.69 12.46
C ASN A 40 2.10 -0.20 12.12
N GLY A 41 3.14 0.44 12.66
CA GLY A 41 3.42 1.86 12.46
C GLY A 41 3.59 2.25 10.99
N ILE A 42 4.23 1.39 10.19
CA ILE A 42 4.44 1.62 8.75
C ILE A 42 3.11 1.66 8.01
N ILE A 43 2.20 0.72 8.30
CA ILE A 43 0.86 0.70 7.70
C ILE A 43 0.09 1.97 8.07
N LYS A 44 0.10 2.31 9.37
CA LYS A 44 -0.63 3.46 9.90
C LYS A 44 -0.12 4.78 9.30
N GLU A 45 1.20 4.95 9.21
CA GLU A 45 1.85 6.12 8.62
C GLU A 45 1.61 6.20 7.11
N SER A 46 1.67 5.05 6.41
CA SER A 46 1.39 4.99 4.97
C SER A 46 -0.06 5.39 4.65
N ILE A 47 -1.02 4.96 5.46
CA ILE A 47 -2.42 5.39 5.34
C ILE A 47 -2.54 6.88 5.65
N MET A 48 -1.87 7.39 6.69
CA MET A 48 -1.91 8.81 7.07
C MET A 48 -1.41 9.72 5.93
N THR A 49 -0.26 9.38 5.34
CA THR A 49 0.37 10.17 4.27
C THR A 49 -0.39 10.08 2.94
N THR A 50 -1.11 8.98 2.72
CA THR A 50 -1.84 8.77 1.46
C THR A 50 -3.30 9.22 1.51
N THR A 51 -3.98 9.07 2.66
CA THR A 51 -5.39 9.39 2.83
C THR A 51 -5.73 9.79 4.26
N TYR A 52 -5.51 11.06 4.54
CA TYR A 52 -5.72 11.61 5.88
C TYR A 52 -7.15 11.44 6.42
N ASN A 53 -8.16 11.48 5.54
CA ASN A 53 -9.56 11.26 5.94
C ASN A 53 -9.81 9.82 6.43
N LEU A 54 -9.25 8.81 5.75
CA LEU A 54 -9.33 7.42 6.21
C LEU A 54 -8.60 7.26 7.55
N TYR A 55 -7.38 7.81 7.65
CA TYR A 55 -6.60 7.81 8.89
C TYR A 55 -7.38 8.38 10.09
N LYS A 56 -7.98 9.57 9.95
CA LYS A 56 -8.81 10.17 11.01
C LYS A 56 -9.98 9.27 11.40
N SER A 57 -10.59 8.61 10.42
CA SER A 57 -11.77 7.77 10.65
C SER A 57 -11.44 6.48 11.41
N ILE A 58 -10.24 5.91 11.22
CA ILE A 58 -9.82 4.63 11.79
C ILE A 58 -9.93 4.63 13.33
N SER A 59 -9.50 5.69 13.99
CA SER A 59 -9.58 5.80 15.47
C SER A 59 -11.00 5.78 16.03
N LYS A 60 -12.01 6.02 15.18
CA LYS A 60 -13.43 6.12 15.54
C LYS A 60 -14.24 4.94 15.01
N ILE A 61 -13.57 3.90 14.52
CA ILE A 61 -14.20 2.73 13.92
C ILE A 61 -13.94 1.54 14.82
N ASP A 62 -15.04 0.95 15.25
CA ASP A 62 -15.04 -0.39 15.82
C ASP A 62 -15.16 -1.38 14.65
N PHE A 63 -14.06 -2.09 14.37
CA PHE A 63 -14.00 -3.05 13.27
C PHE A 63 -14.79 -4.33 13.53
N GLU A 64 -15.21 -4.61 14.76
CA GLU A 64 -16.04 -5.79 15.07
C GLU A 64 -17.51 -5.54 14.74
N LYS A 65 -17.93 -4.28 14.61
CA LYS A 65 -19.31 -3.95 14.23
C LYS A 65 -19.58 -4.25 12.76
N ASN A 66 -20.70 -4.91 12.50
CA ASN A 66 -21.20 -5.13 11.14
C ASN A 66 -22.07 -3.96 10.66
N ASN A 67 -21.47 -2.76 10.53
CA ASN A 67 -22.17 -1.58 10.01
C ASN A 67 -21.49 -1.05 8.73
N LYS A 68 -22.24 -0.22 7.97
CA LYS A 68 -21.76 0.36 6.70
C LYS A 68 -20.43 1.10 6.85
N LYS A 69 -20.24 1.82 7.97
CA LYS A 69 -19.01 2.60 8.21
C LYS A 69 -17.79 1.69 8.39
N ALA A 70 -17.92 0.66 9.23
CA ALA A 70 -16.86 -0.33 9.45
C ALA A 70 -16.53 -1.09 8.16
N ARG A 71 -17.54 -1.56 7.42
CA ARG A 71 -17.35 -2.24 6.13
C ARG A 71 -16.59 -1.37 5.12
N ASN A 72 -17.02 -0.13 4.92
CA ASN A 72 -16.38 0.78 3.96
C ASN A 72 -14.92 1.08 4.34
N ALA A 73 -14.61 1.17 5.62
CA ALA A 73 -13.24 1.37 6.08
C ALA A 73 -12.39 0.11 5.90
N LYS A 74 -12.92 -1.08 6.23
CA LYS A 74 -12.25 -2.37 5.97
C LYS A 74 -11.89 -2.51 4.49
N GLU A 75 -12.83 -2.24 3.59
CA GLU A 75 -12.59 -2.26 2.15
C GLU A 75 -11.51 -1.25 1.72
N SER A 76 -11.56 -0.03 2.26
CA SER A 76 -10.60 1.01 1.92
C SER A 76 -9.19 0.66 2.39
N ILE A 77 -9.04 0.21 3.64
CA ILE A 77 -7.76 -0.24 4.21
C ILE A 77 -7.21 -1.42 3.41
N LEU A 78 -8.07 -2.40 3.09
CA LEU A 78 -7.67 -3.57 2.30
C LEU A 78 -7.15 -3.16 0.93
N LYS A 79 -7.82 -2.24 0.22
CA LYS A 79 -7.35 -1.70 -1.07
C LYS A 79 -5.96 -1.07 -0.96
N TYR A 80 -5.68 -0.31 0.10
CA TYR A 80 -4.36 0.28 0.32
C TYR A 80 -3.30 -0.77 0.62
N LEU A 81 -3.59 -1.77 1.46
CA LEU A 81 -2.65 -2.84 1.77
C LEU A 81 -2.33 -3.73 0.56
N ILE A 82 -3.35 -4.05 -0.25
CA ILE A 82 -3.15 -4.74 -1.53
C ILE A 82 -2.25 -3.91 -2.44
N ARG A 83 -2.52 -2.59 -2.57
CA ARG A 83 -1.69 -1.70 -3.38
C ARG A 83 -0.23 -1.68 -2.90
N MET A 84 -0.01 -1.61 -1.59
CA MET A 84 1.33 -1.65 -0.98
C MET A 84 2.08 -2.96 -1.23
N SER A 85 1.38 -4.04 -1.58
CA SER A 85 1.96 -5.37 -1.79
C SER A 85 2.03 -5.79 -3.27
N THR A 86 1.36 -5.06 -4.18
CA THR A 86 1.16 -5.51 -5.58
C THR A 86 1.46 -4.47 -6.64
N ARG A 87 1.46 -3.17 -6.32
CA ARG A 87 1.62 -2.10 -7.31
C ARG A 87 2.88 -1.29 -7.05
N SER A 88 3.78 -1.25 -8.03
CA SER A 88 5.04 -0.50 -7.97
C SER A 88 4.91 0.98 -8.31
N THR A 89 3.71 1.51 -8.57
CA THR A 89 3.53 2.93 -8.95
C THR A 89 3.75 3.88 -7.76
N PRO A 90 4.83 4.71 -7.78
CA PRO A 90 5.19 5.62 -6.68
C PRO A 90 4.02 6.53 -6.31
N TYR A 91 3.55 6.42 -5.07
CA TYR A 91 2.44 7.21 -4.55
C TYR A 91 2.43 7.18 -3.02
N GLY A 92 2.63 8.34 -2.41
CA GLY A 92 2.81 8.44 -0.95
C GLY A 92 3.92 7.48 -0.48
N MET A 93 3.67 6.81 0.65
CA MET A 93 4.57 5.76 1.16
C MET A 93 4.20 4.35 0.70
N LEU A 94 3.38 4.18 -0.34
CA LEU A 94 2.92 2.84 -0.74
C LEU A 94 3.93 2.06 -1.60
N SER A 95 4.95 2.72 -2.12
CA SER A 95 6.00 2.14 -2.96
C SER A 95 7.25 3.01 -2.92
N GLY A 96 8.40 2.41 -3.18
CA GLY A 96 9.70 3.07 -3.23
C GLY A 96 10.23 3.23 -4.66
N VAL A 97 11.24 4.09 -4.78
CA VAL A 97 12.02 4.28 -6.02
C VAL A 97 13.51 4.17 -5.70
N ALA A 98 14.27 3.60 -6.63
CA ALA A 98 15.72 3.56 -6.59
C ALA A 98 16.29 3.76 -8.00
N LEU A 99 17.53 4.23 -8.09
CA LEU A 99 18.29 4.28 -9.34
C LEU A 99 19.09 2.98 -9.49
N GLY A 100 19.13 2.42 -10.68
CA GLY A 100 19.99 1.29 -11.04
C GLY A 100 20.75 1.56 -12.33
N GLU A 101 21.75 0.72 -12.61
CA GLU A 101 22.61 0.78 -13.79
C GLU A 101 22.81 -0.65 -14.35
N PHE A 102 22.97 -0.78 -15.68
CA PHE A 102 23.13 -2.07 -16.38
C PHE A 102 24.55 -2.65 -16.28
#